data_AF-A0A530ZDX0-F1
#
_entry.id   AF-A0A530ZDX0-F1
#
_cell.length_a   1.000
_cell.length_b   1.000
_cell.length_c   1.000
_cell.angle_alpha   90.00
_cell.angle_beta   90.00
_cell.angle_gamma   90.00
#
_symmetry.space_group_name_H-M   'P 1'
#
loop_
_entity.id
_entity.type
_entity.pdbx_description
1 polymer ?
#
loop_
_entity_poly.entity_id
_entity_poly.type
_entity_poly.pdbx_seq_one_letter_code
_entity_poly.pdbx_strand_id
1 'polypeptide(L)'
;GCTGCSLIADHFDCVIPHLNGRDITLVCESIAPLQEIQDYKQQMGWRFPWVSSLGSDFKYDFGAAFAEEQQRDGADYNYQHVDRAEPQKEGMSVFALQDGAVYHTYSTYARGTEAFMGIYRFLDLAPWGRNENGLEFPQAWWRRHDEYGNG
;
A
#
# COMPACT_ATOMS: atom_id res chain seq x y z
N GLY A 1 -4.89 10.71 -4.09
CA GLY A 1 -4.31 9.42 -3.66
C GLY A 1 -5.32 8.29 -3.74
N CYS A 2 -4.86 7.04 -3.72
CA CYS A 2 -5.70 5.83 -3.67
C CYS A 2 -6.29 5.61 -2.26
N THR A 3 -7.60 5.38 -2.16
CA THR A 3 -8.31 5.18 -0.88
C THR A 3 -7.78 3.96 -0.11
N GLY A 4 -7.55 2.83 -0.80
CA GLY A 4 -7.02 1.63 -0.17
C GLY A 4 -5.59 1.80 0.35
N CYS A 5 -4.71 2.37 -0.47
CA CYS A 5 -3.35 2.69 -0.05
C CYS A 5 -3.34 3.65 1.15
N SER A 6 -4.25 4.62 1.18
CA SER A 6 -4.40 5.54 2.32
C SER A 6 -4.79 4.82 3.61
N LEU A 7 -5.81 3.95 3.56
CA LEU A 7 -6.23 3.21 4.75
C LEU A 7 -5.12 2.27 5.26
N ILE A 8 -4.33 1.67 4.36
CA ILE A 8 -3.15 0.89 4.76
C ILE A 8 -2.12 1.80 5.44
N ALA A 9 -1.78 2.93 4.81
CA ALA A 9 -0.73 3.85 5.25
C ALA A 9 -1.01 4.49 6.63
N ASP A 10 -2.28 4.66 7.02
CA ASP A 10 -2.68 5.16 8.34
C ASP A 10 -2.12 4.35 9.52
N HIS A 11 -1.60 3.15 9.28
CA HIS A 11 -1.07 2.26 10.31
C HIS A 11 0.46 2.31 10.47
N PHE A 12 1.18 3.04 9.60
CA PHE A 12 2.65 2.96 9.54
C PHE A 12 3.37 3.83 10.56
N ASP A 13 2.86 5.02 10.84
CA ASP A 13 3.55 6.03 11.66
C ASP A 13 3.94 5.50 13.05
N CYS A 14 3.04 4.76 13.70
CA CYS A 14 3.26 4.27 15.06
C CYS A 14 4.21 3.06 15.12
N VAL A 15 4.38 2.31 14.03
CA VAL A 15 5.28 1.14 14.03
C VAL A 15 6.74 1.51 13.78
N ILE A 16 7.01 2.66 13.16
CA ILE A 16 8.37 3.09 12.76
C ILE A 16 9.39 3.05 13.90
N PRO A 17 9.13 3.58 15.11
CA PRO A 17 10.12 3.54 16.20
C PRO A 17 10.48 2.10 16.60
N HIS A 18 9.53 1.17 16.51
CA HIS A 18 9.74 -0.24 16.84
C HIS A 18 10.53 -0.98 15.74
N LEU A 19 10.28 -0.64 14.47
CA LEU A 19 11.04 -1.16 13.33
C LEU A 19 12.48 -0.65 13.34
N ASN A 20 12.67 0.66 13.51
CA ASN A 20 14.00 1.27 13.57
C ASN A 20 14.81 0.74 14.76
N GLY A 21 14.16 0.46 15.90
CA GLY A 21 14.80 -0.19 17.05
C GLY A 21 15.27 -1.63 16.80
N ARG A 22 14.98 -2.19 15.61
CA ARG A 22 15.40 -3.51 15.12
C ARG A 22 16.08 -3.44 13.76
N ASP A 23 16.65 -2.29 13.41
CA ASP A 23 17.39 -2.05 12.16
C ASP A 23 16.56 -2.30 10.89
N ILE A 24 15.24 -2.06 10.97
CA ILE A 24 14.32 -2.15 9.83
C ILE A 24 13.83 -0.75 9.49
N THR A 25 14.07 -0.32 8.25
CA THR A 25 13.56 0.95 7.73
C THR A 25 12.30 0.72 6.91
N LEU A 26 11.21 1.41 7.24
CA LEU A 26 10.00 1.46 6.42
C LEU A 26 10.02 2.72 5.55
N VAL A 27 9.78 2.55 4.25
CA VAL A 27 9.64 3.64 3.27
C VAL A 27 8.43 3.34 2.39
N CYS A 28 7.55 4.32 2.20
CA CYS A 28 6.50 4.25 1.19
C CYS A 28 7.03 4.75 -0.15
N GLU A 29 6.51 4.20 -1.23
CA GLU A 29 6.89 4.54 -2.59
C GLU A 29 5.64 4.72 -3.44
N SER A 30 5.66 5.68 -4.37
CA SER A 30 4.64 5.78 -5.43
C SER A 30 5.20 6.36 -6.72
N ILE A 31 4.64 5.96 -7.87
CA ILE A 31 4.87 6.63 -9.15
C ILE A 31 3.95 7.86 -9.18
N ALA A 32 4.46 8.98 -8.68
CA ALA A 32 3.84 10.31 -8.75
C ALA A 32 4.91 11.40 -8.57
N PRO A 33 4.69 12.64 -9.04
CA PRO A 33 5.59 13.75 -8.76
C PRO A 33 5.84 13.91 -7.25
N LEU A 34 7.10 14.13 -6.86
CA LEU A 34 7.47 14.19 -5.44
C LEU A 34 6.68 15.26 -4.68
N GLN A 35 6.39 16.40 -5.31
CA GLN A 35 5.60 17.45 -4.67
C GLN A 35 4.17 16.99 -4.34
N GLU A 36 3.49 16.30 -5.26
CA GLU A 36 2.15 15.76 -5.02
C GLU A 36 2.14 14.74 -3.87
N ILE A 37 3.20 13.93 -3.77
CA ILE A 37 3.41 13.01 -2.65
C ILE A 37 3.54 13.78 -1.33
N GLN A 38 4.36 14.83 -1.28
CA GLN A 38 4.54 15.61 -0.05
C GLN A 38 3.28 16.36 0.35
N ASP A 39 2.55 16.94 -0.60
CA ASP A 39 1.29 17.66 -0.34
C ASP A 39 0.23 16.70 0.23
N TYR A 40 0.10 15.50 -0.36
CA TYR A 40 -0.84 14.50 0.12
C TYR A 40 -0.42 13.92 1.48
N LYS A 41 0.88 13.67 1.69
CA LYS A 41 1.43 13.27 2.99
C LYS A 41 1.11 14.32 4.07
N GLN A 42 1.24 15.60 3.75
CA GLN A 42 0.92 16.70 4.66
C GLN A 42 -0.59 16.77 4.95
N GLN A 43 -1.44 16.62 3.94
CA GLN A 43 -2.89 16.55 4.11
C GLN A 43 -3.29 15.45 5.09
N MET A 44 -2.72 14.25 4.91
CA MET A 44 -3.00 13.08 5.74
C MET A 44 -2.26 13.09 7.11
N GLY A 45 -1.46 14.11 7.40
CA GLY A 45 -0.71 14.21 8.66
C GLY A 45 0.31 13.09 8.91
N TRP A 46 0.70 12.35 7.87
CA TRP A 46 1.63 11.23 7.99
C TRP A 46 3.07 11.70 8.16
N ARG A 47 3.90 10.91 8.84
CA ARG A 47 5.30 11.24 9.14
C ARG A 47 6.29 10.29 8.47
N PHE A 48 5.88 9.07 8.12
CA PHE A 48 6.72 8.08 7.46
C PHE A 48 7.45 8.62 6.20
N PRO A 49 8.66 8.12 5.89
CA PRO A 49 9.34 8.49 4.65
C PRO A 49 8.53 8.05 3.43
N TRP A 50 8.29 8.95 2.48
CA TRP A 50 7.61 8.63 1.22
C TRP A 50 8.42 9.18 0.06
N VAL A 51 8.89 8.29 -0.80
CA VAL A 51 9.70 8.59 -1.98
C VAL A 51 8.90 8.43 -3.26
N SER A 52 9.38 9.10 -4.31
CA SER A 52 8.86 8.92 -5.66
C SER A 52 9.77 7.97 -6.43
N SER A 53 9.18 7.02 -7.16
CA SER A 53 9.88 6.23 -8.18
C SER A 53 9.61 6.74 -9.60
N LEU A 54 9.00 7.92 -9.75
CA LEU A 54 8.71 8.51 -11.06
C LEU A 54 9.99 8.66 -11.88
N GLY A 55 9.98 8.11 -13.09
CA GLY A 55 11.15 8.06 -13.97
C GLY A 55 12.08 6.85 -13.73
N SER A 56 11.66 5.89 -12.92
CA SER A 56 12.32 4.59 -12.74
C SER A 56 11.38 3.43 -13.05
N ASP A 57 11.97 2.25 -13.22
CA ASP A 57 11.31 0.95 -13.41
C ASP A 57 10.97 0.25 -12.09
N PHE A 58 11.44 0.75 -10.94
CA PHE A 58 11.34 0.09 -9.63
C PHE A 58 9.97 -0.56 -9.36
N LYS A 59 8.87 0.18 -9.46
CA LYS A 59 7.54 -0.36 -9.12
C LYS A 59 7.03 -1.39 -10.15
N TYR A 60 7.49 -1.29 -11.40
CA TYR A 60 7.21 -2.27 -12.46
C TYR A 60 7.97 -3.58 -12.19
N ASP A 61 9.25 -3.50 -11.81
CA ASP A 61 10.09 -4.67 -11.48
C ASP A 61 9.52 -5.51 -10.33
N PHE A 62 8.80 -4.86 -9.39
CA PHE A 62 8.16 -5.51 -8.26
C PHE A 62 6.66 -5.78 -8.46
N GLY A 63 6.16 -5.75 -9.70
CA GLY A 63 4.81 -6.22 -10.05
C GLY A 63 3.67 -5.40 -9.44
N ALA A 64 3.91 -4.13 -9.13
CA ALA A 64 2.92 -3.22 -8.53
C ALA A 64 2.59 -2.02 -9.45
N ALA A 65 3.15 -1.98 -10.65
CA ALA A 65 2.80 -1.03 -11.72
C ALA A 65 2.78 -1.75 -13.06
N PHE A 66 1.94 -1.26 -13.98
CA PHE A 66 1.63 -1.95 -15.23
C PHE A 66 1.74 -0.99 -16.40
N ALA A 67 2.46 -1.40 -17.45
CA ALA A 67 2.54 -0.66 -18.71
C ALA A 67 1.18 -0.64 -19.44
N GLU A 68 1.00 0.28 -20.39
CA GLU A 68 -0.27 0.42 -21.12
C GLU A 68 -0.72 -0.86 -21.82
N GLU A 69 0.22 -1.66 -22.35
CA GLU A 69 -0.06 -2.96 -22.95
C GLU A 69 -0.61 -3.94 -21.91
N GLN A 70 0.05 -4.06 -20.76
CA GLN A 70 -0.38 -4.91 -19.64
C GLN A 70 -1.74 -4.49 -19.06
N GLN A 71 -2.06 -3.20 -19.07
CA GLN A 71 -3.38 -2.71 -18.65
C GLN A 71 -4.49 -3.11 -19.63
N ARG A 72 -4.16 -3.22 -20.92
CA ARG A 72 -5.11 -3.55 -21.99
C ARG A 72 -5.30 -5.05 -22.21
N ASP A 73 -4.20 -5.78 -22.21
CA ASP A 73 -4.12 -7.17 -22.65
C ASP A 73 -4.05 -8.16 -21.47
N GLY A 74 -3.98 -7.62 -20.26
CA GLY A 74 -3.91 -8.36 -19.01
C GLY A 74 -2.49 -8.43 -18.44
N ALA A 75 -2.41 -8.68 -17.14
CA ALA A 75 -1.16 -8.73 -16.40
C ALA A 75 -1.24 -9.78 -15.30
N ASP A 76 -0.08 -10.18 -14.77
CA ASP A 76 -0.05 -10.98 -13.55
C ASP A 76 0.07 -10.05 -12.34
N TYR A 77 -0.86 -10.17 -11.40
CA TYR A 77 -0.86 -9.48 -10.13
C TYR A 77 -1.19 -10.48 -9.02
N ASN A 78 -0.40 -10.47 -7.94
CA ASN A 78 -0.59 -11.40 -6.82
C ASN A 78 -0.63 -12.89 -7.27
N TYR A 79 0.28 -13.27 -8.17
CA TYR A 79 0.40 -14.62 -8.73
C TYR A 79 -0.84 -15.13 -9.49
N GLN A 80 -1.69 -14.21 -9.94
CA GLN A 80 -2.88 -14.50 -10.73
C GLN A 80 -2.97 -13.57 -11.93
N HIS A 81 -3.45 -14.10 -13.05
CA HIS A 81 -3.75 -13.30 -14.21
C HIS A 81 -4.98 -12.43 -13.95
N VAL A 82 -4.88 -11.15 -14.32
CA VAL A 82 -5.98 -10.19 -14.32
C VAL A 82 -6.16 -9.65 -15.73
N ASP A 83 -7.39 -9.73 -16.26
CA ASP A 83 -7.67 -9.30 -17.64
C ASP A 83 -7.48 -7.79 -17.85
N ARG A 84 -7.63 -7.00 -16.77
CA ARG A 84 -7.42 -5.55 -16.76
C ARG A 84 -6.74 -5.12 -15.47
N ALA A 85 -5.48 -4.74 -15.57
CA ALA A 85 -4.75 -4.13 -14.47
C ALA A 85 -5.01 -2.62 -14.42
N GLU A 86 -5.18 -2.09 -13.21
CA GLU A 86 -5.07 -0.65 -13.00
C GLU A 86 -3.60 -0.21 -13.19
N PRO A 87 -3.31 1.07 -13.47
CA PRO A 87 -1.93 1.51 -13.71
C PRO A 87 -0.96 1.20 -12.56
N GLN A 88 -1.45 1.22 -11.33
CA GLN A 88 -0.71 0.91 -10.12
C GLN A 88 -1.58 0.11 -9.15
N LYS A 89 -0.95 -0.81 -8.43
CA LYS A 89 -1.56 -1.60 -7.36
C LYS A 89 -0.74 -1.49 -6.07
N GLU A 90 -1.34 -1.93 -4.97
CA GLU A 90 -0.70 -2.07 -3.67
C GLU A 90 0.27 -3.25 -3.64
N GLY A 91 1.37 -3.07 -2.94
CA GLY A 91 2.36 -4.10 -2.70
C GLY A 91 3.26 -3.70 -1.55
N MET A 92 3.76 -4.70 -0.82
CA MET A 92 4.81 -4.52 0.18
C MET A 92 5.93 -5.48 -0.15
N SER A 93 7.13 -4.94 -0.31
CA SER A 93 8.34 -5.70 -0.62
C SER A 93 9.37 -5.51 0.50
N VAL A 94 10.09 -6.57 0.85
CA VAL A 94 11.17 -6.53 1.85
C VAL A 94 12.50 -6.79 1.19
N PHE A 95 13.44 -5.89 1.45
CA PHE A 95 14.79 -5.95 0.93
C PHE A 95 15.79 -6.10 2.07
N ALA A 96 16.80 -6.93 1.85
CA ALA A 96 17.94 -7.08 2.75
C ALA A 96 19.21 -6.57 2.06
N LEU A 97 19.96 -5.70 2.71
CA LEU A 97 21.29 -5.30 2.26
C LEU A 97 22.32 -6.18 2.97
N GLN A 98 23.00 -7.05 2.22
CA GLN A 98 24.02 -7.94 2.75
C GLN A 98 25.23 -7.95 1.82
N ASP A 99 26.43 -7.76 2.38
CA ASP A 99 27.71 -7.78 1.65
C ASP A 99 27.73 -6.83 0.42
N GLY A 100 27.04 -5.70 0.52
CA GLY A 100 26.94 -4.70 -0.56
C GLY A 100 25.91 -5.02 -1.65
N ALA A 101 25.20 -6.15 -1.55
CA ALA A 101 24.13 -6.55 -2.46
C ALA A 101 22.75 -6.39 -1.82
N VAL A 102 21.77 -5.98 -2.63
CA VAL A 102 20.36 -5.87 -2.22
C VAL A 102 19.63 -7.13 -2.66
N TYR A 103 19.03 -7.83 -1.72
CA TYR A 103 18.25 -9.04 -1.95
C TYR A 103 16.77 -8.73 -1.75
N HIS A 104 15.94 -9.08 -2.71
CA HIS A 104 14.49 -9.11 -2.54
C HIS A 104 14.10 -10.42 -1.85
N THR A 105 13.55 -10.31 -0.64
CA THR A 105 13.34 -11.47 0.25
C THR A 105 11.88 -11.85 0.43
N TYR A 106 10.97 -10.91 0.19
CA TYR A 106 9.54 -11.11 0.39
C TYR A 106 8.76 -10.08 -0.40
N SER A 107 7.60 -10.49 -0.92
CA SER A 107 6.54 -9.59 -1.32
C SER A 107 5.17 -10.09 -0.87
N THR A 108 4.27 -9.15 -0.64
CA THR A 108 2.84 -9.43 -0.52
C THR A 108 2.02 -8.36 -1.22
N TYR A 109 0.86 -8.74 -1.72
CA TYR A 109 0.00 -7.94 -2.56
C TYR A 109 -1.47 -8.15 -2.16
N ALA A 110 -2.37 -7.35 -2.70
CA ALA A 110 -3.81 -7.48 -2.49
C ALA A 110 -4.15 -7.60 -0.99
N ARG A 111 -4.98 -8.59 -0.64
CA ARG A 111 -5.37 -8.86 0.75
C ARG A 111 -4.22 -9.26 1.67
N GLY A 112 -3.06 -9.62 1.13
CA GLY A 112 -1.85 -9.84 1.92
C GLY A 112 -1.36 -8.57 2.62
N THR A 113 -1.65 -7.40 2.05
CA THR A 113 -1.34 -6.10 2.67
C THR A 113 -2.23 -5.79 3.89
N GLU A 114 -3.36 -6.49 4.07
CA GLU A 114 -4.21 -6.36 5.25
C GLU A 114 -3.49 -6.76 6.55
N ALA A 115 -2.41 -7.55 6.46
CA ALA A 115 -1.60 -7.91 7.61
C ALA A 115 -0.99 -6.70 8.34
N PHE A 116 -0.86 -5.56 7.64
CA PHE A 116 -0.33 -4.31 8.19
C PHE A 116 -1.42 -3.37 8.71
N MET A 117 -2.69 -3.74 8.55
CA MET A 117 -3.84 -2.93 8.94
C MET A 117 -4.33 -3.32 10.34
N GLY A 118 -3.92 -2.55 11.33
CA GLY A 118 -4.40 -2.70 12.72
C GLY A 118 -5.93 -2.61 12.84
N ILE A 119 -6.58 -1.75 12.04
CA ILE A 119 -8.03 -1.54 12.08
C ILE A 119 -8.84 -2.83 11.89
N TYR A 120 -8.40 -3.73 11.00
CA TYR A 120 -9.13 -4.99 10.78
C TYR A 120 -9.16 -5.87 12.02
N ARG A 121 -8.13 -5.83 12.86
CA ARG A 121 -8.14 -6.55 14.14
C ARG A 121 -9.16 -6.00 15.11
N PHE A 122 -9.41 -4.69 15.10
CA PHE A 122 -10.48 -4.11 15.91
C PHE A 122 -11.86 -4.44 15.35
N LEU A 123 -12.03 -4.37 14.03
CA LEU A 123 -13.30 -4.73 13.37
C LEU A 123 -13.66 -6.20 13.56
N ASP A 124 -12.68 -7.10 13.49
CA ASP A 124 -12.89 -8.55 13.72
C ASP A 124 -13.39 -8.86 15.15
N LEU A 125 -13.17 -7.96 16.11
CA LEU A 125 -13.69 -8.06 17.49
C LEU A 125 -15.07 -7.43 17.67
N ALA A 126 -15.51 -6.59 16.73
CA ALA A 126 -16.79 -5.90 16.84
C ALA A 126 -17.98 -6.86 16.63
N PRO A 127 -19.17 -6.59 17.18
CA PRO A 127 -20.33 -7.48 17.05
C PRO A 127 -20.75 -7.78 15.61
N TRP A 128 -20.47 -6.88 14.66
CA TRP A 128 -20.77 -7.05 13.23
C TRP A 128 -19.55 -7.49 12.40
N GLY A 129 -18.44 -7.85 13.06
CA GLY A 129 -17.17 -8.07 12.40
C GLY A 129 -16.76 -6.87 11.55
N ARG A 130 -16.21 -7.14 10.37
CA ARG A 130 -15.86 -6.11 9.38
C ARG A 130 -17.05 -5.38 8.76
N ASN A 131 -18.27 -5.89 8.94
CA ASN A 131 -19.49 -5.33 8.35
C ASN A 131 -19.42 -5.15 6.81
N GLU A 132 -18.77 -6.10 6.12
CA GLU A 132 -18.55 -6.05 4.66
C GLU A 132 -19.63 -6.80 3.87
N ASN A 133 -20.50 -7.55 4.56
CA ASN A 133 -21.56 -8.33 3.94
C ASN A 133 -22.61 -7.39 3.31
N GLY A 134 -22.93 -7.63 2.03
CA GLY A 134 -23.93 -6.84 1.30
C GLY A 134 -23.40 -5.56 0.65
N LEU A 135 -22.10 -5.28 0.75
CA LEU A 135 -21.44 -4.26 -0.06
C LEU A 135 -21.25 -4.74 -1.52
N GLU A 136 -21.09 -3.80 -2.44
CA GLU A 136 -20.77 -4.09 -3.86
C GLU A 136 -19.49 -4.94 -3.99
N PHE A 137 -18.51 -4.64 -3.15
CA PHE A 137 -17.31 -5.43 -2.90
C PHE A 137 -16.81 -5.14 -1.48
N PRO A 138 -16.04 -6.04 -0.84
CA PRO A 138 -15.69 -5.92 0.58
C PRO A 138 -15.05 -4.58 0.98
N GLN A 139 -14.25 -3.99 0.10
CA GLN A 139 -13.53 -2.73 0.33
C GLN A 139 -14.35 -1.47 0.01
N ALA A 140 -15.62 -1.57 -0.39
CA ALA A 140 -16.43 -0.42 -0.83
C ALA A 140 -16.66 0.63 0.27
N TRP A 141 -16.45 0.26 1.54
CA TRP A 141 -16.55 1.17 2.68
C TRP A 141 -15.29 1.99 2.95
N TRP A 142 -14.13 1.64 2.36
CA TRP A 142 -12.86 2.32 2.61
C TRP A 142 -12.96 3.80 2.29
N ARG A 143 -12.43 4.65 3.17
CA ARG A 143 -12.36 6.11 3.04
C ARG A 143 -11.00 6.59 3.52
N ARG A 144 -10.57 7.76 3.08
CA ARG A 144 -9.47 8.47 3.76
C ARG A 144 -9.96 8.89 5.15
N HIS A 145 -9.06 8.95 6.13
CA HIS A 145 -9.47 9.27 7.50
C HIS A 145 -10.12 10.66 7.66
N ASP A 146 -9.88 11.58 6.72
CA ASP A 146 -10.42 12.94 6.68
C ASP A 146 -11.76 13.04 5.93
N GLU A 147 -12.27 11.92 5.41
CA GLU A 147 -13.55 11.83 4.68
C GLU A 147 -14.69 11.28 5.55
N TYR A 148 -14.40 10.74 6.74
CA TYR A 148 -15.43 10.40 7.70
C TYR A 148 -16.08 11.70 8.18
N GLY A 149 -17.42 11.79 8.12
CA GLY A 149 -18.13 12.95 8.66
C GLY A 149 -17.73 13.18 10.12
N ASN A 150 -17.73 14.45 10.56
CA ASN A 150 -17.49 14.77 11.97
C ASN A 150 -18.46 13.94 12.83
N GLY A 151 -17.90 13.02 13.63
CA GLY A 151 -18.67 12.22 14.58
C GLY A 151 -19.40 13.06 15.61
#